data_AF-A0A7J2JJ21-F1
#
_entry.id   AF-A0A7J2JJ21-F1
#
_cell.length_a   1.000
_cell.length_b   1.000
_cell.length_c   1.000
_cell.angle_alpha   90.00
_cell.angle_beta   90.00
_cell.angle_gamma   90.00
#
_symmetry.space_group_name_H-M   'P 1'
#
loop_
_entity.id
_entity.type
_entity.pdbx_description
1 polymer ?
#
loop_
_entity_poly.entity_id
_entity_poly.type
_entity_poly.pdbx_seq_one_letter_code
_entity_poly.pdbx_strand_id
1 'polypeptide(L)'
;MAGSRREAGVRAAFITLSSLNAALYAVVGYFTYLGIFAPIVGVVRFWPPVVIPAAFAVAFGPLVGAVGAAIGIFISDMLIHGNALLSLSVGVPANFVCFYLIGYLSRLKAKRAVPASIGVQLFPIAAVIILLQAALLDFEAALILGGACIVALALSFIVSIAAEKWRSYIFA
;
A
#
# COMPACT_ATOMS: atom_id res chain seq x y z
N MET A 1 29.60 3.32 -25.54
CA MET A 1 29.23 4.59 -24.85
C MET A 1 27.72 4.85 -24.75
N ALA A 2 26.90 4.52 -25.75
CA ALA A 2 25.44 4.76 -25.70
C ALA A 2 24.68 3.98 -24.60
N GLY A 3 25.09 2.72 -24.30
CA GLY A 3 24.47 1.90 -23.26
C GLY A 3 24.64 2.47 -21.84
N SER A 4 25.84 2.97 -21.52
CA SER A 4 26.15 3.60 -20.22
C SER A 4 25.33 4.86 -19.96
N ARG A 5 25.09 5.71 -20.98
CA ARG A 5 24.26 6.92 -20.84
C ARG A 5 22.78 6.59 -20.61
N ARG A 6 22.26 5.55 -21.30
CA ARG A 6 20.88 5.10 -21.11
C ARG A 6 20.66 4.53 -19.72
N GLU A 7 21.61 3.73 -19.23
CA GLU A 7 21.54 3.15 -17.89
C GLU A 7 21.60 4.22 -16.80
N ALA A 8 22.49 5.20 -16.93
CA ALA A 8 22.54 6.36 -16.04
C ALA A 8 21.22 7.14 -16.03
N GLY A 9 20.59 7.35 -17.20
CA GLY A 9 19.30 8.00 -17.32
C GLY A 9 18.16 7.25 -16.61
N VAL A 10 18.11 5.92 -16.74
CA VAL A 10 17.11 5.09 -16.06
C VAL A 10 17.29 5.14 -14.53
N ARG A 11 18.53 5.07 -14.05
CA ARG A 11 18.84 5.19 -12.61
C ARG A 11 18.47 6.56 -12.06
N ALA A 12 18.80 7.63 -12.78
CA ALA A 12 18.47 8.99 -12.38
C ALA A 12 16.95 9.22 -12.31
N ALA A 13 16.19 8.67 -13.27
CA ALA A 13 14.73 8.73 -13.27
C ALA A 13 14.15 7.97 -12.07
N PHE A 14 14.65 6.76 -11.79
CA PHE A 14 14.23 5.98 -10.63
C PHE A 14 14.43 6.74 -9.32
N ILE A 15 15.64 7.27 -9.09
CA ILE A 15 15.95 8.04 -7.87
C ILE A 15 15.03 9.25 -7.75
N THR A 16 14.94 10.07 -8.80
CA THR A 16 14.13 11.29 -8.80
C THR A 16 12.66 11.00 -8.50
N LEU A 17 12.07 10.01 -9.16
CA LEU A 17 10.66 9.67 -9.00
C LEU A 17 10.37 9.05 -7.64
N SER A 18 11.24 8.17 -7.13
CA SER A 18 11.10 7.62 -5.78
C SER A 18 11.25 8.67 -4.69
N SER A 19 12.20 9.60 -4.83
CA SER A 19 12.37 10.72 -3.89
C SER A 19 11.16 11.66 -3.91
N LEU A 20 10.61 11.98 -5.08
CA LEU A 20 9.42 12.81 -5.20
C LEU A 20 8.20 12.12 -4.58
N ASN A 21 8.00 10.83 -4.85
CA ASN A 21 6.96 10.02 -4.24
C ASN A 21 7.05 10.05 -2.71
N ALA A 22 8.26 9.79 -2.17
CA ALA A 22 8.49 9.81 -0.73
C ALA A 22 8.18 11.16 -0.09
N ALA A 23 8.66 12.25 -0.70
CA ALA A 23 8.42 13.60 -0.21
C ALA A 23 6.92 13.94 -0.22
N LEU A 24 6.23 13.68 -1.33
CA LEU A 24 4.79 13.93 -1.44
C LEU A 24 4.00 13.08 -0.44
N TYR A 25 4.32 11.79 -0.33
CA TYR A 25 3.64 10.90 0.60
C TYR A 25 3.82 11.33 2.06
N ALA A 26 5.03 11.72 2.45
CA ALA A 26 5.32 12.19 3.80
C ALA A 26 4.66 13.55 4.10
N VAL A 27 4.76 14.51 3.19
CA VAL A 27 4.22 15.87 3.38
C VAL A 27 2.70 15.86 3.42
N VAL A 28 2.06 15.19 2.46
CA VAL A 28 0.59 15.05 2.47
C VAL A 28 0.16 14.17 3.64
N GLY A 29 0.94 13.12 3.96
CA GLY A 29 0.86 12.34 5.20
C GLY A 29 0.69 13.20 6.44
N TYR A 30 1.61 14.13 6.61
CA TYR A 30 1.64 15.05 7.74
C TYR A 30 0.45 16.03 7.73
N PHE A 31 0.15 16.67 6.59
CA PHE A 31 -0.93 17.65 6.51
C PHE A 31 -2.33 17.05 6.61
N THR A 32 -2.50 15.81 6.17
CA THR A 32 -3.78 15.09 6.24
C THR A 32 -3.79 14.07 7.38
N TYR A 33 -2.91 14.25 8.36
CA TYR A 33 -3.03 13.57 9.64
C TYR A 33 -4.25 14.14 10.37
N LEU A 34 -5.42 13.59 10.02
CA LEU A 34 -6.70 14.01 10.58
C LEU A 34 -6.90 13.50 12.02
N GLY A 35 -5.97 12.69 12.54
CA GLY A 35 -6.12 12.02 13.84
C GLY A 35 -7.35 11.09 13.88
N ILE A 36 -7.90 10.73 12.70
CA ILE A 36 -9.04 9.82 12.60
C ILE A 36 -8.48 8.40 12.75
N PHE A 37 -8.44 7.99 14.01
CA PHE A 37 -8.23 6.61 14.40
C PHE A 37 -9.60 5.93 14.49
N ALA A 38 -9.63 4.62 14.24
CA ALA A 38 -10.81 3.81 14.53
C ALA A 38 -11.27 4.13 15.97
N PRO A 39 -12.50 4.65 16.18
CA PRO A 39 -12.95 5.20 17.47
C PRO A 39 -12.89 4.23 18.65
N ILE A 40 -12.70 2.95 18.38
CA ILE A 40 -12.72 1.85 19.35
C ILE A 40 -11.31 1.28 19.59
N VAL A 41 -10.33 1.44 18.68
CA VAL A 41 -9.04 0.70 18.76
C VAL A 41 -7.82 1.59 18.81
N GLY A 42 -7.87 2.85 18.39
CA GLY A 42 -6.69 3.74 18.42
C GLY A 42 -5.50 3.32 17.53
N VAL A 43 -5.48 2.10 16.98
CA VAL A 43 -4.33 1.55 16.22
C VAL A 43 -4.51 1.66 14.70
N VAL A 44 -5.75 1.59 14.18
CA VAL A 44 -6.02 1.64 12.74
C VAL A 44 -6.40 3.06 12.33
N ARG A 45 -5.57 3.68 11.51
CA ARG A 45 -5.72 5.05 11.02
C ARG A 45 -6.29 5.08 9.61
N PHE A 46 -7.26 5.96 9.36
CA PHE A 46 -7.63 6.28 7.98
C PHE A 46 -6.50 7.09 7.34
N TRP A 47 -5.89 6.56 6.27
CA TRP A 47 -4.70 7.14 5.65
C TRP A 47 -4.90 7.42 4.15
N PRO A 48 -5.62 8.49 3.77
CA PRO A 48 -5.77 8.91 2.37
C PRO A 48 -4.49 9.06 1.55
N PRO A 49 -3.35 9.51 2.13
CA PRO A 49 -2.12 9.79 1.38
C PRO A 49 -1.56 8.59 0.61
N VAL A 50 -1.99 7.36 0.91
CA VAL A 50 -1.64 6.13 0.16
C VAL A 50 -1.95 6.21 -1.34
N VAL A 51 -2.85 7.12 -1.76
CA VAL A 51 -3.14 7.35 -3.17
C VAL A 51 -1.89 7.81 -3.96
N ILE A 52 -0.96 8.52 -3.32
CA ILE A 52 0.26 9.04 -3.95
C ILE A 52 1.19 7.89 -4.37
N PRO A 53 1.68 7.04 -3.44
CA PRO A 53 2.53 5.92 -3.82
C PRO A 53 1.83 4.91 -4.73
N ALA A 54 0.51 4.72 -4.61
CA ALA A 54 -0.26 3.91 -5.54
C ALA A 54 -0.21 4.47 -6.97
N ALA A 55 -0.45 5.78 -7.14
CA ALA A 55 -0.36 6.44 -8.45
C ALA A 55 1.05 6.33 -9.05
N PHE A 56 2.10 6.51 -8.24
CA PHE A 56 3.48 6.35 -8.69
C PHE A 56 3.82 4.90 -9.06
N ALA A 57 3.30 3.91 -8.30
CA ALA A 57 3.49 2.49 -8.60
C ALA A 57 2.91 2.12 -9.98
N VAL A 58 1.69 2.58 -10.24
CA VAL A 58 0.99 2.35 -11.51
C VAL A 58 1.68 3.09 -12.66
N ALA A 59 1.96 4.38 -12.50
CA ALA A 59 2.51 5.23 -13.57
C ALA A 59 3.97 4.90 -13.90
N PHE A 60 4.83 4.74 -12.89
CA PHE A 60 6.28 4.73 -13.07
C PHE A 60 6.94 3.39 -12.76
N GLY A 61 6.25 2.48 -12.07
CA GLY A 61 6.72 1.11 -11.85
C GLY A 61 6.59 0.64 -10.40
N PRO A 62 6.52 -0.70 -10.18
CA PRO A 62 6.38 -1.29 -8.85
C PRO A 62 7.41 -0.78 -7.85
N LEU A 63 8.69 -0.75 -8.27
CA LEU A 63 9.78 -0.32 -7.39
C LEU A 63 9.75 1.18 -7.09
N VAL A 64 9.31 2.02 -8.02
CA VAL A 64 9.23 3.48 -7.80
C VAL A 64 8.20 3.79 -6.71
N GLY A 65 7.02 3.15 -6.81
CA GLY A 65 5.97 3.23 -5.82
C GLY A 65 6.40 2.67 -4.46
N ALA A 66 6.94 1.45 -4.45
CA ALA A 66 7.34 0.74 -3.24
C ALA A 66 8.45 1.45 -2.44
N VAL A 67 9.54 1.87 -3.11
CA VAL A 67 10.64 2.56 -2.44
C VAL A 67 10.21 3.94 -1.95
N GLY A 68 9.47 4.69 -2.77
CA GLY A 68 8.96 6.00 -2.35
C GLY A 68 8.00 5.88 -1.16
N ALA A 69 7.13 4.86 -1.15
CA ALA A 69 6.24 4.61 -0.03
C ALA A 69 6.97 4.20 1.25
N ALA A 70 7.96 3.32 1.13
CA ALA A 70 8.80 2.87 2.24
C ALA A 70 9.53 4.05 2.91
N ILE A 71 10.14 4.92 2.12
CA ILE A 71 10.83 6.11 2.65
C ILE A 71 9.80 7.12 3.20
N GLY A 72 8.72 7.37 2.47
CA GLY A 72 7.70 8.33 2.89
C GLY A 72 6.98 7.94 4.18
N ILE A 73 6.63 6.67 4.37
CA ILE A 73 6.04 6.21 5.64
C ILE A 73 7.04 6.29 6.78
N PHE A 74 8.32 5.96 6.55
CA PHE A 74 9.32 6.08 7.59
C PHE A 74 9.45 7.53 8.07
N ILE A 75 9.53 8.49 7.15
CA ILE A 75 9.55 9.91 7.50
C ILE A 75 8.28 10.30 8.26
N SER A 76 7.10 9.89 7.75
CA SER A 76 5.82 10.20 8.39
C SER A 76 5.71 9.62 9.80
N ASP A 77 6.15 8.38 10.01
CA ASP A 77 6.13 7.70 11.31
C ASP A 77 7.10 8.37 12.28
N MET A 78 8.27 8.82 11.81
CA MET A 78 9.22 9.56 12.64
C MET A 78 8.68 10.92 13.07
N LEU A 79 7.95 11.61 12.20
CA LEU A 79 7.36 12.92 12.51
C LEU A 79 6.13 12.83 13.44
N ILE A 80 5.36 11.74 13.36
CA ILE A 80 4.09 11.58 14.10
C ILE A 80 4.30 10.77 15.40
N HIS A 81 5.03 9.66 15.33
CA HIS A 81 5.18 8.70 16.43
C HIS A 81 6.59 8.67 17.02
N GLY A 82 7.62 9.02 16.24
CA GLY A 82 9.01 9.01 16.69
C GLY A 82 9.60 7.61 16.94
N ASN A 83 8.90 6.54 16.55
CA ASN A 83 9.33 5.16 16.79
C ASN A 83 9.93 4.53 15.52
N ALA A 84 11.25 4.69 15.36
CA ALA A 84 11.99 4.16 14.21
C ALA A 84 11.93 2.63 14.11
N LEU A 85 12.00 1.92 15.24
CA LEU A 85 12.05 0.46 15.25
C LEU A 85 10.72 -0.14 14.79
N LEU A 86 9.61 0.41 15.26
CA LEU A 86 8.28 -0.02 14.82
C LEU A 86 8.06 0.26 13.33
N SER A 87 8.49 1.43 12.85
CA SER A 87 8.37 1.77 11.44
C SER A 87 9.22 0.84 10.57
N LEU A 88 10.50 0.61 10.92
CA LEU A 88 11.38 -0.27 10.15
C LEU A 88 10.96 -1.75 10.18
N SER A 89 10.34 -2.21 11.26
CA SER A 89 9.90 -3.60 11.40
C SER A 89 8.54 -3.88 10.74
N VAL A 90 7.62 -2.92 10.77
CA VAL A 90 6.22 -3.14 10.32
C VAL A 90 5.80 -2.15 9.25
N GLY A 91 5.96 -0.84 9.49
CA GLY A 91 5.48 0.21 8.59
C GLY A 91 6.13 0.17 7.21
N VAL A 92 7.46 0.22 7.18
CA VAL A 92 8.30 0.24 5.97
C VAL A 92 8.11 -1.04 5.13
N PRO A 93 8.21 -2.27 5.70
CA PRO A 93 7.97 -3.49 4.93
C PRO A 93 6.55 -3.58 4.39
N ALA A 94 5.53 -3.25 5.20
CA ALA A 94 4.14 -3.32 4.77
C ALA A 94 3.84 -2.36 3.60
N ASN A 95 4.32 -1.12 3.68
CA ASN A 95 4.16 -0.14 2.60
C ASN A 95 4.91 -0.60 1.34
N PHE A 96 6.17 -1.03 1.48
CA PHE A 96 6.94 -1.52 0.34
C PHE A 96 6.20 -2.64 -0.40
N VAL A 97 5.77 -3.68 0.31
CA VAL A 97 5.07 -4.83 -0.26
C VAL A 97 3.74 -4.42 -0.90
N CYS A 98 2.94 -3.61 -0.21
CA CYS A 98 1.65 -3.15 -0.70
C CYS A 98 1.78 -2.41 -2.05
N PHE A 99 2.62 -1.38 -2.13
CA PHE A 99 2.73 -0.59 -3.35
C PHE A 99 3.53 -1.28 -4.44
N TYR A 100 4.42 -2.21 -4.09
CA TYR A 100 5.02 -3.10 -5.08
C TYR A 100 3.95 -3.98 -5.74
N LEU A 101 3.07 -4.60 -4.95
CA LEU A 101 1.99 -5.44 -5.46
C LEU A 101 1.02 -4.64 -6.34
N ILE A 102 0.62 -3.44 -5.92
CA ILE A 102 -0.23 -2.53 -6.73
C ILE A 102 0.42 -2.26 -8.10
N GLY A 103 1.69 -1.84 -8.09
CA GLY A 103 2.41 -1.57 -9.34
C GLY A 103 2.62 -2.81 -10.20
N TYR A 104 2.76 -3.99 -9.59
CA TYR A 104 2.97 -5.25 -10.30
C TYR A 104 1.67 -5.77 -10.92
N LEU A 105 0.60 -5.83 -10.14
CA LEU A 105 -0.70 -6.34 -10.58
C LEU A 105 -1.32 -5.44 -11.66
N SER A 106 -1.11 -4.11 -11.61
CA SER A 106 -1.56 -3.18 -12.66
C SER A 106 -0.97 -3.43 -14.04
N ARG A 107 0.14 -4.18 -14.11
CA ARG A 107 0.82 -4.53 -15.38
C ARG A 107 0.43 -5.91 -15.88
N LEU A 108 -0.30 -6.69 -15.08
CA LEU A 108 -0.80 -7.98 -15.49
C LEU A 108 -2.02 -7.81 -16.41
N LYS A 109 -2.17 -8.72 -17.36
CA LYS A 109 -3.41 -8.84 -18.14
C LYS A 109 -4.56 -9.13 -17.17
N ALA A 110 -5.74 -8.54 -17.41
CA ALA A 110 -6.92 -8.67 -16.53
C ALA A 110 -7.20 -10.13 -16.09
N LYS A 111 -7.11 -11.10 -17.01
CA LYS A 111 -7.30 -12.53 -16.73
C LYS A 111 -6.35 -13.13 -15.68
N ARG A 112 -5.20 -12.51 -15.45
CA ARG A 112 -4.20 -12.89 -14.43
C ARG A 112 -4.24 -11.97 -13.22
N ALA A 113 -4.51 -10.68 -13.43
CA ALA A 113 -4.65 -9.71 -12.35
C ALA A 113 -5.78 -10.12 -11.41
N VAL A 114 -7.02 -10.24 -11.92
CA VAL A 114 -8.22 -10.51 -11.12
C VAL A 114 -8.06 -11.66 -10.10
N PRO A 115 -7.68 -12.90 -10.49
CA PRO A 115 -7.51 -13.97 -9.51
C PRO A 115 -6.32 -13.77 -8.57
N ALA A 116 -5.22 -13.17 -9.03
CA ALA A 116 -4.06 -12.88 -8.19
C ALA A 116 -4.41 -11.88 -7.07
N SER A 117 -5.21 -10.89 -7.41
CA SER A 117 -5.65 -9.82 -6.52
C SER A 117 -6.64 -10.29 -5.48
N ILE A 118 -7.57 -11.16 -5.87
CA ILE A 118 -8.42 -11.86 -4.91
C ILE A 118 -7.54 -12.65 -3.94
N GLY A 119 -6.52 -13.37 -4.42
CA GLY A 119 -5.56 -14.07 -3.57
C GLY A 119 -4.85 -13.15 -2.58
N VAL A 120 -4.36 -11.99 -3.04
CA VAL A 120 -3.71 -10.96 -2.19
C VAL A 120 -4.68 -10.42 -1.14
N GLN A 121 -5.95 -10.22 -1.47
CA GLN A 121 -6.97 -9.70 -0.54
C GLN A 121 -7.49 -10.76 0.44
N LEU A 122 -7.47 -12.05 0.08
CA LEU A 122 -7.83 -13.14 0.98
C LEU A 122 -6.73 -13.43 2.02
N PHE A 123 -5.47 -13.16 1.70
CA PHE A 123 -4.34 -13.36 2.61
C PHE A 123 -4.52 -12.67 3.97
N PRO A 124 -4.82 -11.35 4.07
CA PRO A 124 -5.01 -10.70 5.37
C PRO A 124 -6.24 -11.21 6.12
N ILE A 125 -7.30 -11.65 5.41
CA ILE A 125 -8.47 -12.29 6.05
C ILE A 125 -8.05 -13.60 6.71
N ALA A 126 -7.31 -14.45 6.01
CA ALA A 126 -6.79 -15.70 6.55
C ALA A 126 -5.84 -15.44 7.73
N ALA A 127 -4.96 -14.43 7.62
CA ALA A 127 -4.05 -14.05 8.69
C ALA A 127 -4.81 -13.62 9.97
N VAL A 128 -5.86 -12.80 9.86
CA VAL A 128 -6.71 -12.41 11.00
C VAL A 128 -7.32 -13.63 11.68
N ILE A 129 -7.87 -14.58 10.90
CA ILE A 129 -8.46 -15.81 11.45
C ILE A 129 -7.41 -16.63 12.20
N ILE A 130 -6.24 -16.84 11.60
CA ILE A 130 -5.14 -17.61 12.21
C ILE A 130 -4.67 -16.96 13.52
N LEU A 131 -4.47 -15.64 13.52
CA LEU A 131 -4.01 -14.91 14.71
C LEU A 131 -5.05 -14.92 15.84
N LEU A 132 -6.33 -14.85 15.51
CA LEU A 132 -7.42 -14.98 16.49
C LEU A 132 -7.43 -16.38 17.12
N GLN A 133 -7.28 -17.44 16.31
CA GLN A 133 -7.20 -18.82 16.80
C GLN A 133 -5.95 -19.08 17.64
N ALA A 134 -4.84 -18.42 17.32
CA ALA A 134 -3.60 -18.48 18.09
C ALA A 134 -3.61 -17.64 19.39
N ALA A 135 -4.73 -16.96 19.70
CA ALA A 135 -4.85 -16.00 20.80
C ALA A 135 -3.77 -14.89 20.78
N LEU A 136 -3.31 -14.53 19.58
CA LEU A 136 -2.33 -13.44 19.35
C LEU A 136 -3.01 -12.12 18.95
N LEU A 137 -4.33 -12.14 18.72
CA LEU A 137 -5.12 -10.99 18.31
C LEU A 137 -6.43 -10.96 19.10
N ASP A 138 -6.71 -9.82 19.74
CA ASP A 138 -7.95 -9.61 20.47
C ASP A 138 -9.16 -9.61 19.53
N PHE A 139 -10.30 -10.05 20.05
CA PHE A 139 -11.53 -10.17 19.27
C PHE A 139 -11.96 -8.83 18.64
N GLU A 140 -11.81 -7.72 19.37
CA GLU A 140 -12.14 -6.38 18.85
C GLU A 140 -11.25 -5.98 17.68
N ALA A 141 -9.94 -6.22 17.79
CA ALA A 141 -8.98 -5.96 16.73
C ALA A 141 -9.26 -6.84 15.51
N ALA A 142 -9.59 -8.12 15.73
CA ALA A 142 -9.95 -9.06 14.68
C ALA A 142 -11.22 -8.64 13.93
N LEU A 143 -12.26 -8.16 14.63
CA LEU A 143 -13.48 -7.64 14.01
C LEU A 143 -13.19 -6.45 13.10
N ILE A 144 -12.31 -5.54 13.51
CA ILE A 144 -12.03 -4.31 12.77
C ILE A 144 -11.12 -4.56 11.58
N LEU A 145 -10.03 -5.32 11.77
CA LEU A 145 -9.15 -5.72 10.67
C LEU A 145 -9.87 -6.63 9.67
N GLY A 146 -10.59 -7.64 10.17
CA GLY A 146 -11.38 -8.55 9.33
C GLY A 146 -12.50 -7.82 8.60
N GLY A 147 -13.24 -6.96 9.30
CA GLY A 147 -14.28 -6.11 8.71
C GLY A 147 -13.74 -5.19 7.62
N ALA A 148 -12.61 -4.51 7.87
CA ALA A 148 -11.97 -3.66 6.86
C ALA A 148 -11.54 -4.46 5.61
N CYS A 149 -10.99 -5.66 5.79
CA CYS A 149 -10.62 -6.53 4.67
C CYS A 149 -11.85 -7.00 3.86
N ILE A 150 -12.94 -7.38 4.54
CA ILE A 150 -14.19 -7.79 3.88
C ILE A 150 -14.81 -6.63 3.12
N VAL A 151 -14.85 -5.43 3.70
CA VAL A 151 -15.35 -4.22 3.04
C VAL A 151 -14.49 -3.87 1.82
N ALA A 152 -13.16 -3.94 1.95
CA ALA A 152 -12.24 -3.69 0.83
C ALA A 152 -12.46 -4.70 -0.32
N LEU A 153 -12.67 -5.98 0.00
CA LEU A 153 -12.97 -7.01 -0.98
C LEU A 153 -14.32 -6.78 -1.66
N ALA A 154 -15.36 -6.44 -0.89
CA ALA A 154 -16.69 -6.14 -1.41
C ALA A 154 -16.65 -4.92 -2.33
N LEU A 155 -15.97 -3.84 -1.94
CA LEU A 155 -15.80 -2.66 -2.78
C LEU A 155 -15.04 -2.99 -4.06
N SER A 156 -13.94 -3.74 -3.97
CA SER A 156 -13.19 -4.18 -5.16
C SER A 156 -14.08 -4.98 -6.13
N PHE A 157 -14.94 -5.85 -5.60
CA PHE A 157 -15.87 -6.64 -6.39
C PHE A 157 -16.97 -5.77 -7.04
N ILE A 158 -17.58 -4.84 -6.29
CA ILE A 158 -18.61 -3.93 -6.80
C ILE A 158 -18.03 -3.05 -7.91
N VAL A 159 -16.87 -2.43 -7.68
CA VAL A 159 -16.23 -1.53 -8.66
C VAL A 159 -15.81 -2.34 -9.90
N SER A 160 -15.37 -3.59 -9.74
CA SER A 160 -15.10 -4.49 -10.88
C SER A 160 -16.31 -4.74 -11.77
N ILE A 161 -17.50 -4.87 -11.19
CA ILE A 161 -18.75 -5.06 -11.95
C ILE A 161 -19.15 -3.75 -12.62
N ALA A 162 -19.12 -2.63 -11.89
CA ALA A 162 -19.56 -1.33 -12.38
C ALA A 162 -18.63 -0.71 -13.42
N ALA A 163 -17.34 -1.04 -13.38
CA ALA A 163 -16.29 -0.42 -14.17
C ALA A 163 -15.45 -1.48 -14.91
N GLU A 164 -16.09 -2.23 -15.81
CA GLU A 164 -15.47 -3.34 -16.55
C GLU A 164 -14.17 -2.94 -17.27
N LYS A 165 -14.12 -1.71 -17.81
CA LYS A 165 -12.92 -1.12 -18.46
C LYS A 165 -11.74 -0.88 -17.51
N TRP A 166 -11.97 -0.81 -16.20
CA TRP A 166 -10.96 -0.57 -15.17
C TRP A 166 -10.63 -1.81 -14.35
N ARG A 167 -11.21 -2.99 -14.66
CA ARG A 167 -11.02 -4.23 -13.89
C ARG A 167 -9.55 -4.57 -13.63
N SER A 168 -8.66 -4.37 -14.60
CA SER A 168 -7.23 -4.60 -14.42
C SER A 168 -6.57 -3.68 -13.40
N TYR A 169 -7.12 -2.47 -13.18
CA TYR A 169 -6.62 -1.48 -12.23
C TYR A 169 -7.30 -1.59 -10.86
N ILE A 170 -8.56 -2.02 -10.80
CA ILE A 170 -9.32 -2.18 -9.55
C ILE A 170 -8.85 -3.38 -8.75
N PHE A 171 -8.41 -4.41 -9.45
CA PHE A 171 -7.75 -5.54 -8.85
C PHE A 171 -6.24 -5.33 -8.78
N ALA A 172 -5.65 -4.30 -9.39
CA ALA A 172 -4.24 -4.04 -9.21
C ALA A 172 -3.88 -3.71 -7.75
#